data_AF-A0A6P0WRW0-F1
#
_entry.id   AF-A0A6P0WRW0-F1
#
_cell.length_a   1.000
_cell.length_b   1.000
_cell.length_c   1.000
_cell.angle_alpha   90.00
_cell.angle_beta   90.00
_cell.angle_gamma   90.00
#
_symmetry.space_group_name_H-M   'P 1'
#
loop_
_entity.id
_entity.type
_entity.pdbx_description
1 polymer ?
#
loop_
_entity_poly.entity_id
_entity_poly.type
_entity_poly.pdbx_seq_one_letter_code
_entity_poly.pdbx_strand_id
1 'polypeptide(L)'
;MVQFQPLLRLPTSEELPCSDETPVDNELQNLIPNLLLNILDLIWPERQDWFFAVDMGVYYLYENKRQPVVTPDGFLSIGVPRSTSERGRLSYVLWEENNIPPVLAIEIVSKHYNDEYSDKKEKYAKLGVKYYLIYNPNYWKRDKHQPFELYRLEQGEYILQSTEPYWIPEIDLGIGRGTVNYVKLKREWLLWYDKEGNAYPIPKEVVEQQCQRAEQEHQRAEQEHQRAEQQQQRAEQEHQRAEQQQQRAEQEHQRAERAEKAARALQEKQQQTVTQLFSLGLTIEQIATACNITSTQVREILGQP
;
A
#
# COMPACT_ATOMS: atom_id res chain seq x y z
N MET A 1 36.80 -24.33 31.37
CA MET A 1 37.20 -22.91 31.60
C MET A 1 38.25 -22.57 30.56
N VAL A 2 37.90 -21.78 29.55
CA VAL A 2 38.89 -21.32 28.56
C VAL A 2 39.58 -20.10 29.18
N GLN A 3 40.90 -20.17 29.34
CA GLN A 3 41.72 -19.06 29.81
C GLN A 3 41.68 -17.93 28.76
N PHE A 4 41.07 -16.81 29.10
CA PHE A 4 41.13 -15.58 28.33
C PHE A 4 42.57 -15.03 28.41
N GLN A 5 43.31 -15.06 27.30
CA GLN A 5 44.62 -14.42 27.19
C GLN A 5 44.45 -12.97 26.69
N PRO A 6 44.70 -11.94 27.52
CA PRO A 6 44.41 -10.54 27.20
C PRO A 6 45.33 -9.87 26.14
N LEU A 7 46.19 -10.63 25.45
CA LEU A 7 47.28 -10.09 24.61
C LEU A 7 47.21 -10.48 23.12
N LEU A 8 46.16 -11.18 22.68
CA LEU A 8 45.93 -11.35 21.24
C LEU A 8 45.18 -10.12 20.70
N ARG A 9 45.90 -9.20 20.03
CA ARG A 9 45.28 -8.23 19.13
C ARG A 9 44.64 -9.01 17.97
N LEU A 10 43.33 -9.18 18.02
CA LEU A 10 42.57 -9.81 16.94
C LEU A 10 42.53 -8.84 15.74
N PRO A 11 42.68 -9.34 14.49
CA PRO A 11 42.56 -8.47 13.33
C PRO A 11 41.13 -7.95 13.22
N THR A 12 40.98 -6.71 12.76
CA THR A 12 39.66 -6.15 12.46
C THR A 12 39.22 -6.55 11.05
N SER A 13 37.94 -6.39 10.72
CA SER A 13 37.45 -6.58 9.35
C SER A 13 38.19 -5.70 8.31
N GLU A 14 38.71 -4.54 8.70
CA GLU A 14 39.56 -3.70 7.84
C GLU A 14 40.95 -4.30 7.52
N GLU A 15 41.45 -5.22 8.35
CA GLU A 15 42.76 -5.86 8.18
C GLU A 15 42.66 -7.23 7.48
N LEU A 16 41.45 -7.71 7.24
CA LEU A 16 41.16 -9.01 6.63
C LEU A 16 40.78 -8.88 5.16
N PRO A 17 41.08 -9.89 4.31
CA PRO A 17 40.62 -9.91 2.93
C PRO A 17 39.09 -9.83 2.82
N CYS A 18 38.58 -8.90 2.02
CA CYS A 18 37.15 -8.79 1.70
C CYS A 18 36.79 -9.28 0.30
N SER A 19 37.76 -9.83 -0.44
CA SER A 19 37.59 -10.45 -1.75
C SER A 19 38.63 -11.57 -1.91
N ASP A 20 38.27 -12.65 -2.62
CA ASP A 20 39.15 -13.78 -2.89
C ASP A 20 39.73 -13.79 -4.33
N GLU A 21 39.44 -12.73 -5.12
CA GLU A 21 39.89 -12.54 -6.52
C GLU A 21 39.56 -13.71 -7.48
N THR A 22 38.59 -14.56 -7.14
CA THR A 22 38.19 -15.70 -7.99
C THR A 22 37.12 -15.33 -9.04
N PRO A 23 37.02 -16.07 -10.17
CA PRO A 23 36.05 -15.76 -11.22
C PRO A 23 34.60 -15.82 -10.75
N VAL A 24 33.84 -14.81 -11.16
CA VAL A 24 32.49 -14.47 -10.70
C VAL A 24 31.45 -15.60 -10.77
N ASP A 25 30.57 -15.58 -9.78
CA ASP A 25 29.32 -16.33 -9.71
C ASP A 25 28.45 -16.19 -10.95
N ASN A 26 27.63 -17.23 -11.20
CA ASN A 26 26.64 -17.16 -12.27
C ASN A 26 25.45 -16.25 -11.89
N GLU A 27 24.60 -15.91 -12.87
CA GLU A 27 23.47 -14.99 -12.69
C GLU A 27 22.54 -15.40 -11.52
N LEU A 28 22.30 -16.70 -11.32
CA LEU A 28 21.37 -17.17 -10.29
C LEU A 28 21.98 -17.16 -8.89
N GLN A 29 23.27 -17.47 -8.76
CA GLN A 29 24.00 -17.36 -7.49
C GLN A 29 23.96 -15.92 -6.96
N ASN A 30 23.91 -14.93 -7.86
CA ASN A 30 23.70 -13.53 -7.48
C ASN A 30 22.23 -13.18 -7.20
N LEU A 31 21.31 -13.55 -8.09
CA LEU A 31 19.92 -13.08 -8.01
C LEU A 31 19.12 -13.70 -6.86
N ILE A 32 19.35 -14.97 -6.54
CA ILE A 32 18.59 -15.69 -5.50
C ILE A 32 18.81 -15.11 -4.09
N PRO A 33 20.05 -14.95 -3.58
CA PRO A 33 20.26 -14.42 -2.24
C PRO A 33 19.87 -12.94 -2.15
N ASN A 34 20.06 -12.18 -3.23
CA ASN A 34 19.56 -10.80 -3.31
C ASN A 34 18.03 -10.74 -3.28
N LEU A 35 17.32 -11.66 -3.94
CA LEU A 35 15.86 -11.74 -3.84
C LEU A 35 15.42 -11.99 -2.39
N LEU A 36 16.06 -12.94 -1.70
CA LEU A 36 15.76 -13.24 -0.30
C LEU A 36 16.03 -12.04 0.61
N LEU A 37 17.14 -11.32 0.42
CA LEU A 37 17.46 -10.09 1.16
C LEU A 37 16.38 -9.02 0.95
N ASN A 38 16.00 -8.76 -0.30
CA ASN A 38 14.98 -7.75 -0.61
C ASN A 38 13.61 -8.10 -0.01
N ILE A 39 13.26 -9.38 0.06
CA ILE A 39 12.02 -9.82 0.73
C ILE A 39 12.14 -9.61 2.24
N LEU A 40 13.30 -9.85 2.87
CA LEU A 40 13.50 -9.55 4.29
C LEU A 40 13.34 -8.06 4.60
N ASP A 41 13.89 -7.16 3.76
CA ASP A 41 13.72 -5.71 3.94
C ASP A 41 12.22 -5.30 3.88
N LEU A 42 11.36 -6.05 3.18
CA LEU A 42 9.90 -5.84 3.17
C LEU A 42 9.20 -6.39 4.42
N ILE A 43 9.63 -7.56 4.90
CA ILE A 43 9.04 -8.21 6.09
C ILE A 43 9.44 -7.47 7.36
N TRP A 44 10.66 -6.95 7.41
CA TRP A 44 11.30 -6.36 8.58
C TRP A 44 11.72 -4.90 8.36
N PRO A 45 10.81 -4.00 7.95
CA PRO A 45 11.18 -2.62 7.60
C PRO A 45 11.81 -1.85 8.76
N GLU A 46 11.36 -2.12 9.99
CA GLU A 46 11.79 -1.42 11.20
C GLU A 46 12.77 -2.24 12.06
N ARG A 47 13.00 -3.52 11.71
CA ARG A 47 13.85 -4.40 12.52
C ARG A 47 15.32 -4.06 12.30
N GLN A 48 16.07 -3.88 13.39
CA GLN A 48 17.49 -3.48 13.34
C GLN A 48 18.46 -4.53 13.91
N ASP A 49 17.95 -5.63 14.48
CA ASP A 49 18.74 -6.70 15.09
C ASP A 49 18.94 -7.90 14.14
N TRP A 50 19.19 -7.66 12.87
CA TRP A 50 19.47 -8.71 11.89
C TRP A 50 20.46 -8.24 10.83
N PHE A 51 21.18 -9.17 10.21
CA PHE A 51 22.03 -8.88 9.07
C PHE A 51 21.99 -10.03 8.07
N PHE A 52 21.78 -9.70 6.80
CA PHE A 52 21.89 -10.65 5.69
C PHE A 52 23.00 -10.19 4.77
N ALA A 53 23.90 -11.10 4.42
CA ALA A 53 24.97 -10.84 3.48
C ALA A 53 24.90 -11.78 2.28
N VAL A 54 25.48 -11.33 1.18
CA VAL A 54 25.65 -12.06 -0.08
C VAL A 54 27.13 -12.06 -0.38
N ASP A 55 27.70 -13.23 -0.69
CA ASP A 55 29.11 -13.40 -1.05
C ASP A 55 30.06 -12.68 -0.07
N MET A 56 29.90 -12.98 1.23
CA MET A 56 30.69 -12.34 2.29
C MET A 56 31.39 -13.38 3.15
N GLY A 57 32.71 -13.22 3.30
CA GLY A 57 33.54 -14.10 4.11
C GLY A 57 33.18 -14.05 5.61
N VAL A 58 33.04 -15.23 6.22
CA VAL A 58 32.83 -15.42 7.65
C VAL A 58 34.13 -15.86 8.31
N TYR A 59 34.59 -15.08 9.29
CA TYR A 59 35.85 -15.29 9.98
C TYR A 59 35.66 -15.79 11.41
N TYR A 60 36.43 -16.83 11.77
CA TYR A 60 36.45 -17.40 13.12
C TYR A 60 37.87 -17.74 13.56
N LEU A 61 38.21 -17.37 14.80
CA LEU A 61 39.59 -17.43 15.31
C LEU A 61 40.13 -18.83 15.59
N TYR A 62 39.26 -19.83 15.68
CA TYR A 62 39.68 -21.20 15.95
C TYR A 62 40.75 -21.71 14.96
N GLU A 63 40.83 -21.14 13.76
CA GLU A 63 41.80 -21.57 12.75
C GLU A 63 43.08 -20.73 12.68
N ASN A 64 43.20 -19.59 13.39
CA ASN A 64 44.37 -18.68 13.33
C ASN A 64 44.82 -18.31 11.89
N LYS A 65 43.92 -18.38 10.91
CA LYS A 65 44.16 -18.06 9.51
C LYS A 65 43.60 -16.68 9.19
N ARG A 66 44.27 -15.96 8.28
CA ARG A 66 43.77 -14.69 7.69
C ARG A 66 42.84 -14.92 6.49
N GLN A 67 42.27 -16.12 6.37
CA GLN A 67 41.31 -16.47 5.33
C GLN A 67 39.96 -16.76 5.99
N PRO A 68 38.85 -16.47 5.29
CA PRO A 68 37.54 -16.79 5.82
C PRO A 68 37.42 -18.30 5.99
N VAL A 69 36.68 -18.74 7.01
CA VAL A 69 36.40 -20.17 7.21
C VAL A 69 35.48 -20.66 6.09
N VAL A 70 34.52 -19.82 5.73
CA VAL A 70 33.52 -20.03 4.66
C VAL A 70 33.14 -18.69 4.04
N THR A 71 32.73 -18.74 2.77
CA THR A 71 32.08 -17.63 2.04
C THR A 71 30.76 -18.18 1.50
N PRO A 72 29.63 -17.95 2.18
CA PRO A 72 28.32 -18.42 1.73
C PRO A 72 27.80 -17.55 0.58
N ASP A 73 27.04 -18.15 -0.35
CA ASP A 73 26.30 -17.38 -1.37
C ASP A 73 25.28 -16.43 -0.72
N GLY A 74 24.72 -16.84 0.44
CA GLY A 74 24.03 -15.93 1.33
C GLY A 74 23.96 -16.45 2.76
N PHE A 75 23.85 -15.56 3.73
CA PHE A 75 23.59 -15.96 5.12
C PHE A 75 22.78 -14.92 5.88
N LEU A 76 22.07 -15.37 6.91
CA LEU A 76 21.29 -14.55 7.84
C LEU A 76 21.83 -14.69 9.26
N SER A 77 22.00 -13.57 9.95
CA SER A 77 22.33 -13.48 11.37
C SER A 77 21.29 -12.66 12.11
N ILE A 78 20.95 -13.05 13.33
CA ILE A 78 19.98 -12.37 14.22
C ILE A 78 20.68 -11.96 15.51
N GLY A 79 20.28 -10.84 16.10
CA GLY A 79 20.93 -10.26 17.28
C GLY A 79 22.15 -9.41 16.96
N VAL A 80 22.40 -9.11 15.69
CA VAL A 80 23.48 -8.23 15.20
C VAL A 80 22.90 -6.98 14.54
N PRO A 81 23.56 -5.81 14.59
CA PRO A 81 23.01 -4.59 13.98
C PRO A 81 22.82 -4.72 12.47
N ARG A 82 21.71 -4.21 11.91
CA ARG A 82 21.49 -4.19 10.45
C ARG A 82 22.48 -3.34 9.68
N SER A 83 22.93 -2.26 10.30
CA SER A 83 23.98 -1.36 9.80
C SER A 83 24.96 -1.04 10.93
N THR A 84 26.26 -1.03 10.62
CA THR A 84 27.33 -0.76 11.59
C THR A 84 28.03 0.57 11.33
N SER A 85 28.15 0.99 10.06
CA SER A 85 28.77 2.24 9.65
C SER A 85 28.33 2.63 8.24
N GLU A 86 28.64 3.86 7.82
CA GLU A 86 28.45 4.31 6.42
C GLU A 86 29.23 3.47 5.41
N ARG A 87 30.31 2.79 5.83
CA ARG A 87 31.10 1.88 4.99
C ARG A 87 30.50 0.47 4.90
N GLY A 88 29.46 0.17 5.67
CA GLY A 88 28.91 -1.17 5.80
C GLY A 88 29.89 -2.14 6.48
N ARG A 89 29.67 -3.44 6.23
CA ARG A 89 30.54 -4.53 6.70
C ARG A 89 31.43 -5.01 5.56
N LEU A 90 32.73 -5.07 5.80
CA LEU A 90 33.70 -5.61 4.84
C LEU A 90 33.78 -7.14 4.91
N SER A 91 33.49 -7.71 6.08
CA SER A 91 33.51 -9.15 6.35
C SER A 91 32.67 -9.43 7.59
N TYR A 92 32.21 -10.66 7.75
CA TYR A 92 31.48 -11.08 8.94
C TYR A 92 32.43 -11.72 9.95
N VAL A 93 32.90 -10.90 10.88
CA VAL A 93 33.94 -11.26 11.82
C VAL A 93 33.31 -11.61 13.16
N LEU A 94 33.33 -12.90 13.54
CA LEU A 94 32.57 -13.35 14.71
C LEU A 94 32.96 -12.61 16.00
N TRP A 95 34.23 -12.30 16.22
CA TRP A 95 34.65 -11.58 17.42
C TRP A 95 34.30 -10.09 17.42
N GLU A 96 34.01 -9.49 16.25
CA GLU A 96 33.41 -8.15 16.16
C GLU A 96 31.89 -8.19 16.38
N GLU A 97 31.26 -9.34 16.10
CA GLU A 97 29.81 -9.57 16.19
C GLU A 97 29.41 -10.32 17.47
N ASN A 98 30.11 -10.10 18.59
CA ASN A 98 29.85 -10.74 19.89
C ASN A 98 29.83 -12.29 19.87
N ASN A 99 30.55 -12.89 18.91
CA ASN A 99 30.58 -14.32 18.61
C ASN A 99 29.21 -14.91 18.25
N ILE A 100 28.35 -14.12 17.60
CA ILE A 100 27.05 -14.57 17.09
C ILE A 100 27.24 -15.18 15.69
N PRO A 101 27.11 -16.52 15.52
CA PRO A 101 27.19 -17.14 14.21
C PRO A 101 25.93 -16.84 13.39
N PRO A 102 26.01 -16.94 12.05
CA PRO A 102 24.82 -16.95 11.22
C PRO A 102 23.82 -18.02 11.68
N VAL A 103 22.54 -17.67 11.73
CA VAL A 103 21.47 -18.63 12.02
C VAL A 103 21.20 -19.51 10.81
N LEU A 104 21.34 -18.97 9.59
CA LEU A 104 21.14 -19.67 8.33
C LEU A 104 22.29 -19.35 7.36
N ALA A 105 22.88 -20.38 6.75
CA ALA A 105 23.74 -20.25 5.57
C ALA A 105 23.08 -20.90 4.36
N ILE A 106 23.27 -20.30 3.18
CA ILE A 106 22.65 -20.68 1.91
C ILE A 106 23.76 -20.88 0.88
N GLU A 107 23.69 -22.00 0.17
CA GLU A 107 24.56 -22.35 -0.96
C GLU A 107 23.70 -22.70 -2.18
N ILE A 108 24.10 -22.21 -3.34
CA ILE A 108 23.43 -22.36 -4.62
C ILE A 108 24.38 -23.10 -5.55
N VAL A 109 24.07 -24.37 -5.79
CA VAL A 109 24.97 -25.26 -6.53
C VAL A 109 25.11 -24.79 -7.98
N SER A 110 26.36 -24.52 -8.35
CA SER A 110 26.73 -24.08 -9.70
C SER A 110 27.09 -25.25 -10.62
N LYS A 111 27.54 -24.92 -11.84
CA LYS A 111 28.00 -25.92 -12.81
C LYS A 111 29.18 -26.74 -12.29
N HIS A 112 30.05 -26.16 -11.47
CA HIS A 112 31.15 -26.87 -10.83
C HIS A 112 30.74 -27.25 -9.40
N TYR A 113 31.04 -28.50 -9.04
CA TYR A 113 30.83 -29.01 -7.69
C TYR A 113 31.90 -28.40 -6.79
N ASN A 114 31.52 -27.59 -5.79
CA ASN A 114 32.42 -26.87 -4.88
C ASN A 114 32.32 -27.42 -3.44
N ASP A 115 32.21 -28.74 -3.31
CA ASP A 115 32.21 -29.45 -2.02
C ASP A 115 31.11 -28.98 -1.05
N GLU A 116 29.98 -28.49 -1.57
CA GLU A 116 28.84 -28.00 -0.79
C GLU A 116 28.26 -29.09 0.13
N TYR A 117 28.34 -30.35 -0.30
CA TYR A 117 27.79 -31.51 0.40
C TYR A 117 28.78 -32.22 1.34
N SER A 118 30.04 -31.79 1.40
CA SER A 118 31.10 -32.39 2.23
C SER A 118 31.78 -31.35 3.12
N ASP A 119 32.88 -30.75 2.67
CA ASP A 119 33.79 -29.94 3.49
C ASP A 119 33.12 -28.68 4.03
N LYS A 120 32.29 -28.01 3.21
CA LYS A 120 31.55 -26.82 3.63
C LYS A 120 30.57 -27.14 4.76
N LYS A 121 29.87 -28.28 4.65
CA LYS A 121 28.91 -28.74 5.66
C LYS A 121 29.57 -28.93 7.03
N GLU A 122 30.77 -29.52 7.09
CA GLU A 122 31.51 -29.64 8.36
C GLU A 122 31.97 -28.29 8.91
N LYS A 123 32.43 -27.37 8.04
CA LYS A 123 32.85 -26.02 8.44
C LYS A 123 31.69 -25.24 9.05
N TYR A 124 30.52 -25.27 8.43
CA TYR A 124 29.31 -24.63 8.97
C TYR A 124 28.88 -25.22 10.32
N ALA A 125 28.97 -26.54 10.48
CA ALA A 125 28.68 -27.20 11.75
C ALA A 125 29.66 -26.75 12.85
N LYS A 126 30.97 -26.67 12.55
CA LYS A 126 31.99 -26.16 13.49
C LYS A 126 31.80 -24.70 13.87
N LEU A 127 31.29 -23.88 12.95
CA LEU A 127 30.93 -22.48 13.22
C LEU A 127 29.65 -22.35 14.07
N GLY A 128 28.86 -23.42 14.21
CA GLY A 128 27.59 -23.38 14.93
C GLY A 128 26.44 -22.77 14.12
N VAL A 129 26.55 -22.75 12.79
CA VAL A 129 25.46 -22.28 11.93
C VAL A 129 24.27 -23.23 12.07
N LYS A 130 23.14 -22.71 12.54
CA LYS A 130 22.03 -23.57 12.96
C LYS A 130 21.31 -24.24 11.79
N TYR A 131 21.17 -23.53 10.68
CA TYR A 131 20.52 -24.02 9.48
C TYR A 131 21.45 -23.90 8.27
N TYR A 132 21.55 -24.97 7.50
CA TYR A 132 22.35 -25.01 6.28
C TYR A 132 21.47 -25.42 5.11
N LEU A 133 21.26 -24.50 4.16
CA LEU A 133 20.40 -24.70 3.02
C LEU A 133 21.24 -24.86 1.76
N ILE A 134 20.98 -25.94 1.02
CA ILE A 134 21.55 -26.16 -0.31
C ILE A 134 20.41 -26.13 -1.33
N TYR A 135 20.54 -25.23 -2.32
CA TYR A 135 19.62 -25.12 -3.43
C TYR A 135 20.31 -25.53 -4.74
N ASN A 136 19.84 -26.64 -5.31
CA ASN A 136 20.43 -27.26 -6.50
C ASN A 136 19.37 -27.50 -7.60
N PRO A 137 18.76 -26.45 -8.17
CA PRO A 137 17.67 -26.62 -9.11
C PRO A 137 18.08 -27.29 -10.42
N ASN A 138 19.34 -27.10 -10.83
CA ASN A 138 19.80 -27.45 -12.18
C ASN A 138 20.62 -28.75 -12.23
N TYR A 139 21.26 -29.15 -11.13
CA TYR A 139 22.22 -30.26 -11.11
C TYR A 139 21.88 -31.37 -10.12
N TRP A 140 20.75 -31.31 -9.41
CA TRP A 140 20.34 -32.31 -8.42
C TRP A 140 20.39 -33.76 -8.94
N LYS A 141 20.02 -34.00 -10.21
CA LYS A 141 20.11 -35.33 -10.84
C LYS A 141 21.55 -35.81 -11.01
N ARG A 142 22.46 -34.91 -11.40
CA ARG A 142 23.90 -35.19 -11.55
C ARG A 142 24.50 -35.53 -10.20
N ASP A 143 24.15 -34.72 -9.20
CA ASP A 143 24.74 -34.79 -7.87
C ASP A 143 24.09 -35.86 -6.98
N LYS A 144 22.94 -36.42 -7.41
CA LYS A 144 22.14 -37.41 -6.68
C LYS A 144 21.56 -36.87 -5.36
N HIS A 145 21.17 -35.60 -5.39
CA HIS A 145 20.55 -34.87 -4.29
C HIS A 145 19.14 -34.41 -4.65
N GLN A 146 18.42 -33.80 -3.70
CA GLN A 146 17.19 -33.08 -3.98
C GLN A 146 17.46 -31.64 -4.44
N PRO A 147 16.54 -31.01 -5.20
CA PRO A 147 16.67 -29.61 -5.60
C PRO A 147 16.73 -28.63 -4.42
N PHE A 148 16.17 -29.01 -3.27
CA PHE A 148 16.15 -28.25 -2.03
C PHE A 148 16.46 -29.19 -0.88
N GLU A 149 17.50 -28.86 -0.12
CA GLU A 149 17.89 -29.60 1.07
C GLU A 149 18.21 -28.60 2.19
N LEU A 150 17.38 -28.62 3.23
CA LEU A 150 17.63 -27.84 4.45
C LEU A 150 18.07 -28.78 5.56
N TYR A 151 19.21 -28.49 6.15
CA TYR A 151 19.74 -29.22 7.30
C TYR A 151 19.66 -28.36 8.56
N ARG A 152 19.31 -29.00 9.68
CA ARG A 152 19.34 -28.39 11.02
C ARG A 152 20.48 -28.99 11.82
N LEU A 153 21.27 -28.15 12.47
CA LEU A 153 22.36 -28.58 13.33
C LEU A 153 21.81 -29.11 14.66
N GLU A 154 22.08 -30.38 14.96
CA GLU A 154 21.68 -31.08 16.18
C GLU A 154 22.88 -31.83 16.74
N GLN A 155 23.29 -31.52 17.98
CA GLN A 155 24.43 -32.19 18.65
C GLN A 155 25.74 -32.19 17.83
N GLY A 156 25.94 -31.17 16.97
CA GLY A 156 27.13 -31.05 16.12
C GLY A 156 27.01 -31.69 14.74
N GLU A 157 25.89 -32.34 14.42
CA GLU A 157 25.63 -32.95 13.12
C GLU A 157 24.42 -32.33 12.42
N TYR A 158 24.46 -32.28 11.10
CA TYR A 158 23.39 -31.70 10.28
C TYR A 158 22.36 -32.75 9.86
N ILE A 159 21.15 -32.62 10.39
CA ILE A 159 20.03 -33.51 10.12
C ILE A 159 19.14 -32.90 9.03
N LEU A 160 18.91 -33.67 7.96
CA LEU A 160 18.06 -33.25 6.84
C LEU A 160 16.60 -33.08 7.31
N GLN A 161 16.00 -31.96 6.95
CA GLN A 161 14.61 -31.66 7.21
C GLN A 161 13.74 -32.04 6.00
N SER A 162 12.55 -32.61 6.25
CA SER A 162 11.72 -33.23 5.22
C SER A 162 10.54 -32.38 4.72
N THR A 163 10.32 -31.19 5.28
CA THR A 163 9.18 -30.32 4.93
C THR A 163 9.61 -29.12 4.10
N GLU A 164 8.77 -28.73 3.15
CA GLU A 164 8.95 -27.55 2.32
C GLU A 164 7.60 -26.85 2.08
N PRO A 165 7.44 -25.55 2.41
CA PRO A 165 8.42 -24.71 3.08
C PRO A 165 8.73 -25.22 4.50
N TYR A 166 9.99 -25.07 4.92
CA TYR A 166 10.39 -25.40 6.28
C TYR A 166 10.30 -24.16 7.16
N TRP A 167 9.54 -24.25 8.26
CA TRP A 167 9.43 -23.18 9.25
C TRP A 167 10.66 -23.12 10.14
N ILE A 168 11.34 -21.98 10.21
CA ILE A 168 12.52 -21.72 11.06
C ILE A 168 12.06 -20.89 12.28
N PRO A 169 11.88 -21.51 13.46
CA PRO A 169 11.30 -20.83 14.62
C PRO A 169 12.11 -19.63 15.12
N GLU A 170 13.44 -19.67 14.96
CA GLU A 170 14.36 -18.65 15.47
C GLU A 170 14.24 -17.31 14.73
N ILE A 171 13.67 -17.34 13.52
CA ILE A 171 13.47 -16.14 12.70
C ILE A 171 12.01 -15.86 12.39
N ASP A 172 11.07 -16.71 12.84
CA ASP A 172 9.64 -16.59 12.57
C ASP A 172 9.33 -16.51 11.06
N LEU A 173 10.04 -17.30 10.25
CA LEU A 173 9.87 -17.38 8.80
C LEU A 173 10.04 -18.81 8.29
N GLY A 174 9.29 -19.15 7.25
CA GLY A 174 9.49 -20.35 6.46
C GLY A 174 10.39 -20.10 5.26
N ILE A 175 11.10 -21.11 4.79
CA ILE A 175 11.89 -21.04 3.55
C ILE A 175 11.58 -22.24 2.65
N GLY A 176 11.45 -21.98 1.35
CA GLY A 176 11.12 -23.01 0.38
C GLY A 176 11.11 -22.49 -1.05
N ARG A 177 10.77 -23.39 -1.99
CA ARG A 177 10.67 -23.09 -3.42
C ARG A 177 9.29 -22.58 -3.80
N GLY A 178 9.26 -21.48 -4.54
CA GLY A 178 8.05 -20.91 -5.13
C GLY A 178 8.28 -20.43 -6.56
N THR A 179 7.22 -20.39 -7.36
CA THR A 179 7.29 -19.91 -8.75
C THR A 179 6.85 -18.45 -8.83
N VAL A 180 7.81 -17.56 -9.11
CA VAL A 180 7.56 -16.11 -9.29
C VAL A 180 8.22 -15.60 -10.56
N ASN A 181 7.75 -14.45 -11.05
CA ASN A 181 8.36 -13.74 -12.18
C ASN A 181 9.25 -12.62 -11.68
N TYR A 182 10.49 -12.96 -11.36
CA TYR A 182 11.52 -12.03 -10.92
C TYR A 182 12.50 -11.76 -12.08
N VAL A 183 12.92 -10.49 -12.25
CA VAL A 183 13.81 -10.04 -13.35
C VAL A 183 13.40 -10.50 -14.76
N LYS A 184 12.09 -10.57 -15.04
CA LYS A 184 11.51 -11.08 -16.31
C LYS A 184 11.77 -12.58 -16.56
N LEU A 185 12.15 -13.32 -15.54
CA LEU A 185 12.36 -14.76 -15.57
C LEU A 185 11.35 -15.46 -14.65
N LYS A 186 10.36 -16.10 -15.26
CA LYS A 186 9.38 -16.95 -14.55
C LYS A 186 9.98 -18.34 -14.35
N ARG A 187 10.33 -18.66 -13.12
CA ARG A 187 10.91 -19.95 -12.72
C ARG A 187 10.65 -20.21 -11.25
N GLU A 188 11.14 -21.35 -10.77
CA GLU A 188 11.26 -21.64 -9.36
C GLU A 188 12.42 -20.82 -8.74
N TRP A 189 12.14 -20.19 -7.60
CA TRP A 189 13.04 -19.38 -6.79
C TRP A 189 12.94 -19.84 -5.32
N LEU A 190 13.96 -19.53 -4.51
CA LEU A 190 13.81 -19.57 -3.06
C LEU A 190 13.05 -18.32 -2.58
N LEU A 191 12.09 -18.52 -1.68
CA LEU A 191 11.27 -17.46 -1.11
C LEU A 191 11.12 -17.66 0.40
N TRP A 192 10.79 -16.57 1.10
CA TRP A 192 10.31 -16.61 2.47
C TRP A 192 8.82 -16.87 2.53
N TYR A 193 8.37 -17.55 3.58
CA TYR A 193 6.99 -17.94 3.80
C TYR A 193 6.52 -17.51 5.19
N ASP A 194 5.24 -17.19 5.33
CA ASP A 194 4.59 -16.97 6.63
C ASP A 194 4.32 -18.31 7.35
N LYS A 195 3.80 -18.23 8.58
CA LYS A 195 3.52 -19.40 9.43
C LYS A 195 2.37 -20.26 8.87
N GLU A 196 1.53 -19.69 8.02
CA GLU A 196 0.45 -20.37 7.32
C GLU A 196 0.94 -21.09 6.05
N GLY A 197 2.21 -20.87 5.64
CA GLY A 197 2.80 -21.48 4.46
C GLY A 197 2.54 -20.72 3.16
N ASN A 198 2.15 -19.44 3.23
CA ASN A 198 2.05 -18.56 2.07
C ASN A 198 3.39 -17.86 1.82
N ALA A 199 3.81 -17.79 0.55
CA ALA A 199 5.02 -17.05 0.19
C ALA A 199 4.79 -15.54 0.38
N TYR A 200 5.78 -14.85 0.94
CA TYR A 200 5.80 -13.39 0.95
C TYR A 200 5.94 -12.83 -0.48
N PRO A 201 5.27 -11.72 -0.80
CA PRO A 201 5.36 -11.12 -2.12
C PRO A 201 6.76 -10.59 -2.38
N ILE A 202 7.21 -10.68 -3.64
CA ILE A 202 8.47 -10.07 -4.05
C ILE A 202 8.30 -8.54 -4.18
N PRO A 203 9.38 -7.72 -4.11
CA PRO A 203 9.27 -6.26 -4.17
C PRO A 203 8.47 -5.74 -5.37
N LYS A 204 8.64 -6.37 -6.53
CA LYS A 204 7.88 -6.02 -7.74
C LYS A 204 6.37 -6.19 -7.55
N GLU A 205 5.95 -7.29 -6.94
CA GLU A 205 4.52 -7.59 -6.69
C GLU A 205 3.93 -6.60 -5.68
N VAL A 206 4.71 -6.22 -4.66
CA VAL A 206 4.30 -5.18 -3.69
C VAL A 206 4.08 -3.85 -4.40
N VAL A 207 5.03 -3.41 -5.24
CA VAL A 207 4.91 -2.15 -5.99
C VAL A 207 3.70 -2.19 -6.93
N GLU A 208 3.52 -3.28 -7.69
CA GLU A 208 2.37 -3.44 -8.59
C GLU A 208 1.04 -3.37 -7.82
N GLN A 209 0.95 -4.01 -6.65
CA GLN A 209 -0.23 -3.96 -5.81
C GLN A 209 -0.51 -2.54 -5.28
N GLN A 210 0.52 -1.81 -4.85
CA GLN A 210 0.37 -0.43 -4.36
C GLN A 210 -0.07 0.51 -5.49
N CYS A 211 0.52 0.38 -6.69
CA CYS A 211 0.10 1.16 -7.86
C CYS A 211 -1.36 0.88 -8.23
N GLN A 212 -1.80 -0.38 -8.19
CA GLN A 212 -3.19 -0.73 -8.46
C GLN A 212 -4.14 -0.14 -7.42
N ARG A 213 -3.77 -0.14 -6.13
CA ARG A 213 -4.59 0.46 -5.07
C ARG A 213 -4.69 1.98 -5.23
N ALA A 214 -3.56 2.65 -5.48
CA ALA A 214 -3.54 4.10 -5.70
C ALA A 214 -4.40 4.50 -6.91
N GLU A 215 -4.33 3.75 -8.00
CA GLU A 215 -5.16 3.97 -9.19
C GLU A 215 -6.65 3.79 -8.89
N GLN A 216 -7.02 2.75 -8.14
CA GLN A 216 -8.41 2.52 -7.73
C GLN A 216 -8.94 3.64 -6.81
N GLU A 217 -8.12 4.13 -5.88
CA GLU A 217 -8.49 5.26 -5.02
C GLU A 217 -8.63 6.55 -5.82
N HIS A 218 -7.74 6.81 -6.77
CA HIS A 218 -7.83 7.96 -7.67
C HIS A 218 -9.15 7.93 -8.47
N GLN A 219 -9.49 6.80 -9.08
CA GLN A 219 -10.74 6.63 -9.83
C GLN A 219 -11.98 6.82 -8.95
N ARG A 220 -11.94 6.38 -7.69
CA ARG A 220 -13.04 6.60 -6.73
C ARG A 220 -13.18 8.08 -6.38
N ALA A 221 -12.06 8.77 -6.12
CA ALA A 221 -12.06 10.19 -5.82
C ALA A 221 -12.58 11.02 -6.99
N GLU A 222 -12.19 10.69 -8.24
CA GLU A 222 -12.72 11.34 -9.44
C GLU A 222 -14.23 11.14 -9.59
N GLN A 223 -14.73 9.93 -9.38
CA GLN A 223 -16.16 9.64 -9.45
C GLN A 223 -16.96 10.39 -8.38
N GLU A 224 -16.42 10.49 -7.16
CA GLU A 224 -17.03 11.26 -6.08
C GLU A 224 -17.04 12.76 -6.40
N HIS A 225 -15.95 13.28 -6.94
CA HIS A 225 -15.85 14.67 -7.40
C HIS A 225 -16.90 14.98 -8.47
N GLN A 226 -17.01 14.15 -9.50
CA GLN A 226 -18.02 14.31 -10.55
C GLN A 226 -19.45 14.27 -10.00
N ARG A 227 -19.73 13.41 -9.01
CA ARG A 227 -21.05 13.36 -8.34
C ARG A 227 -21.32 14.63 -7.54
N ALA A 228 -20.33 15.13 -6.81
CA ALA A 228 -20.44 16.37 -6.05
C ALA A 228 -20.70 17.57 -6.98
N GLU A 229 -19.99 17.67 -8.10
CA GLU A 229 -20.22 18.68 -9.13
C GLU A 229 -21.63 18.60 -9.73
N GLN A 230 -22.09 17.39 -10.08
CA GLN A 230 -23.45 17.19 -10.59
C GLN A 230 -24.52 17.58 -9.54
N GLN A 231 -24.28 17.27 -8.28
CA GLN A 231 -25.20 17.64 -7.19
C GLN A 231 -25.22 19.15 -6.98
N GLN A 232 -24.07 19.83 -7.03
CA GLN A 232 -23.99 21.29 -6.97
C GLN A 232 -24.73 21.94 -8.14
N GLN A 233 -24.51 21.47 -9.37
CA GLN A 233 -25.23 21.98 -10.55
C GLN A 233 -26.75 21.80 -10.44
N ARG A 234 -27.21 20.66 -9.90
CA ARG A 234 -28.64 20.44 -9.65
C ARG A 234 -29.18 21.39 -8.58
N ALA A 235 -28.47 21.56 -7.48
CA ALA A 235 -28.86 22.48 -6.42
C ALA A 235 -28.92 23.93 -6.93
N GLU A 236 -27.96 24.36 -7.75
CA GLU A 236 -27.98 25.68 -8.40
C GLU A 236 -29.16 25.84 -9.35
N GLN A 237 -29.46 24.82 -10.18
CA GLN A 237 -30.63 24.86 -11.07
C GLN A 237 -31.95 24.91 -10.28
N GLU A 238 -32.07 24.15 -9.21
CA GLU A 238 -33.24 24.18 -8.33
C GLU A 238 -33.39 25.55 -7.66
N HIS A 239 -32.29 26.13 -7.19
CA HIS A 239 -32.29 27.47 -6.60
C HIS A 239 -32.74 28.53 -7.62
N GLN A 240 -32.21 28.51 -8.85
CA GLN A 240 -32.62 29.43 -9.90
C GLN A 240 -34.11 29.29 -10.26
N ARG A 241 -34.63 28.06 -10.30
CA ARG A 241 -36.06 27.81 -10.53
C ARG A 241 -36.92 28.37 -9.40
N ALA A 242 -36.52 28.16 -8.15
CA ALA A 242 -37.22 28.70 -6.99
C ALA A 242 -37.26 30.24 -7.01
N GLU A 243 -36.14 30.90 -7.34
CA GLU A 243 -36.08 32.36 -7.49
C GLU A 243 -37.01 32.87 -8.59
N GLN A 244 -37.00 32.23 -9.77
CA GLN A 244 -37.91 32.60 -10.86
C GLN A 244 -39.38 32.42 -10.47
N GLN A 245 -39.70 31.37 -9.74
CA GLN A 245 -41.06 31.13 -9.27
C GLN A 245 -41.50 32.19 -8.26
N GLN A 246 -40.62 32.59 -7.33
CA GLN A 246 -40.90 33.68 -6.39
C GLN A 246 -41.12 35.01 -7.11
N GLN A 247 -40.27 35.35 -8.08
CA GLN A 247 -40.43 36.59 -8.87
C GLN A 247 -41.76 36.62 -9.64
N ARG A 248 -42.18 35.48 -10.22
CA ARG A 248 -43.48 35.39 -10.91
C ARG A 248 -44.65 35.57 -9.94
N ALA A 249 -44.61 34.89 -8.80
CA ALA A 249 -45.65 35.02 -7.77
C ALA A 249 -45.76 36.47 -7.25
N GLU A 250 -44.63 37.15 -7.05
CA GLU A 250 -44.60 38.54 -6.63
C GLU A 250 -45.16 39.49 -7.71
N GLN A 251 -44.83 39.27 -8.99
CA GLN A 251 -45.40 40.03 -10.09
C GLN A 251 -46.91 39.81 -10.23
N GLU A 252 -47.39 38.57 -10.08
CA GLU A 252 -48.82 38.26 -10.10
C GLU A 252 -49.55 38.93 -8.93
N HIS A 253 -48.97 38.88 -7.72
CA HIS A 253 -49.52 39.57 -6.56
C HIS A 253 -49.63 41.08 -6.77
N GLN A 254 -48.57 41.73 -7.26
CA GLN A 254 -48.59 43.16 -7.58
C GLN A 254 -49.62 43.51 -8.66
N ARG A 255 -49.81 42.63 -9.67
CA ARG A 255 -50.85 42.83 -10.70
C ARG A 255 -52.25 42.70 -10.11
N ALA A 256 -52.48 41.71 -9.24
CA ALA A 256 -53.75 41.52 -8.56
C ALA A 256 -54.09 42.74 -7.69
N GLU A 257 -53.14 43.24 -6.89
CA GLU A 257 -53.34 44.45 -6.08
C GLU A 257 -53.67 45.68 -6.95
N ARG A 258 -52.98 45.87 -8.07
CA ARG A 258 -53.26 46.98 -8.99
C ARG A 258 -54.64 46.86 -9.63
N ALA A 259 -55.03 45.66 -10.04
CA ALA A 259 -56.35 45.39 -10.61
C ALA A 259 -57.45 45.63 -9.57
N GLU A 260 -57.24 45.21 -8.32
CA GLU A 260 -58.19 45.45 -7.23
C GLU A 260 -58.33 46.94 -6.92
N LYS A 261 -57.21 47.68 -6.82
CA LYS A 261 -57.24 49.15 -6.63
C LYS A 261 -57.96 49.85 -7.78
N ALA A 262 -57.71 49.44 -9.03
CA ALA A 262 -58.38 50.00 -10.20
C ALA A 262 -59.89 49.70 -10.21
N ALA A 263 -60.30 48.48 -9.83
CA ALA A 263 -61.69 48.10 -9.71
C ALA A 263 -62.42 48.91 -8.63
N ARG A 264 -61.81 49.07 -7.44
CA ARG A 264 -62.35 49.92 -6.37
C ARG A 264 -62.51 51.38 -6.82
N ALA A 265 -61.50 51.95 -7.48
CA ALA A 265 -61.56 53.32 -7.98
C ALA A 265 -62.66 53.50 -9.06
N LEU A 266 -62.85 52.52 -9.94
CA LEU A 266 -63.92 52.54 -10.93
C LEU A 266 -65.30 52.49 -10.27
N GLN A 267 -65.46 51.63 -9.25
CA GLN A 267 -66.70 51.48 -8.49
C GLN A 267 -67.03 52.77 -7.73
N GLU A 268 -66.06 53.39 -7.06
CA GLU A 268 -66.23 54.68 -6.37
C GLU A 268 -66.64 55.78 -7.36
N LYS A 269 -65.98 55.87 -8.52
CA LYS A 269 -66.33 56.82 -9.57
C LYS A 269 -67.74 56.59 -10.11
N GLN A 270 -68.14 55.33 -10.29
CA GLN A 270 -69.48 54.96 -10.74
C GLN A 270 -70.54 55.34 -9.71
N GLN A 271 -70.30 55.09 -8.42
CA GLN A 271 -71.18 55.52 -7.33
C GLN A 271 -71.33 57.04 -7.30
N GLN A 272 -70.22 57.79 -7.35
CA GLN A 272 -70.24 59.25 -7.41
C GLN A 272 -71.05 59.78 -8.60
N THR A 273 -70.86 59.18 -9.79
CA THR A 273 -71.59 59.56 -11.01
C THR A 273 -73.09 59.31 -10.87
N VAL A 274 -73.49 58.15 -10.34
CA VAL A 274 -74.89 57.81 -10.07
C VAL A 274 -75.52 58.78 -9.07
N THR A 275 -74.85 59.06 -7.95
CA THR A 275 -75.33 60.03 -6.94
C THR A 275 -75.47 61.44 -7.53
N GLN A 276 -74.52 61.87 -8.36
CA GLN A 276 -74.56 63.18 -9.00
C GLN A 276 -75.71 63.29 -10.01
N LEU A 277 -75.90 62.30 -10.88
CA LEU A 277 -77.01 62.28 -11.85
C LEU A 277 -78.38 62.25 -11.15
N PHE A 278 -78.50 61.52 -10.04
CA PHE A 278 -79.72 61.52 -9.22
C PHE A 278 -79.99 62.89 -8.59
N SER A 279 -78.96 63.56 -8.07
CA SER A 279 -79.08 64.92 -7.53
C SER A 279 -79.49 65.98 -8.56
N LEU A 280 -79.21 65.72 -9.85
CA LEU A 280 -79.62 66.57 -10.98
C LEU A 280 -81.07 66.30 -11.45
N GLY A 281 -81.80 65.39 -10.80
CA GLY A 281 -83.22 65.14 -11.04
C GLY A 281 -83.54 64.08 -12.10
N LEU A 282 -82.56 63.27 -12.53
CA LEU A 282 -82.80 62.14 -13.44
C LEU A 282 -83.51 60.98 -12.71
N THR A 283 -84.42 60.29 -13.41
CA THR A 283 -85.10 59.10 -12.87
C THR A 283 -84.18 57.88 -12.84
N ILE A 284 -84.49 56.88 -12.01
CA ILE A 284 -83.71 55.64 -11.89
C ILE A 284 -83.48 54.96 -13.25
N GLU A 285 -84.48 54.95 -14.14
CA GLU A 285 -84.33 54.35 -15.48
C GLU A 285 -83.44 55.16 -16.42
N GLN A 286 -83.45 56.50 -16.31
CA GLN A 286 -82.57 57.37 -17.07
C GLN A 286 -81.10 57.21 -16.64
N ILE A 287 -80.85 57.05 -15.34
CA ILE A 287 -79.50 56.83 -14.79
C ILE A 287 -78.99 55.44 -15.16
N ALA A 288 -79.84 54.40 -15.05
CA ALA A 288 -79.52 53.03 -15.45
C ALA A 288 -79.07 52.98 -16.92
N THR A 289 -79.82 53.66 -17.80
CA THR A 289 -79.49 53.77 -19.23
C THR A 289 -78.19 54.55 -19.46
N ALA A 290 -77.99 55.70 -18.79
CA ALA A 290 -76.82 56.56 -18.98
C ALA A 290 -75.51 55.94 -18.46
N CYS A 291 -75.56 55.20 -17.36
CA CYS A 291 -74.41 54.53 -16.75
C CYS A 291 -74.22 53.09 -17.22
N ASN A 292 -75.09 52.60 -18.12
CA ASN A 292 -75.13 51.23 -18.62
C ASN A 292 -75.10 50.17 -17.50
N ILE A 293 -75.94 50.38 -16.48
CA ILE A 293 -76.14 49.49 -15.33
C ILE A 293 -77.61 49.18 -15.14
N THR A 294 -77.93 48.17 -14.34
CA THR A 294 -79.32 47.79 -14.09
C THR A 294 -79.99 48.79 -13.14
N SER A 295 -81.32 48.93 -13.26
CA SER A 295 -82.12 49.73 -12.34
C SER A 295 -82.01 49.24 -10.89
N THR A 296 -81.82 47.93 -10.69
CA THR A 296 -81.51 47.31 -9.38
C THR A 296 -80.18 47.82 -8.83
N GLN A 297 -79.12 47.86 -9.64
CA GLN A 297 -77.80 48.38 -9.23
C GLN A 297 -77.86 49.88 -8.87
N VAL A 298 -78.65 50.67 -9.60
CA VAL A 298 -78.87 52.09 -9.26
C VAL A 298 -79.57 52.25 -7.91
N ARG A 299 -80.58 51.42 -7.61
CA ARG A 299 -81.28 51.42 -6.31
C ARG A 299 -80.38 51.00 -5.15
N GLU A 300 -79.57 49.96 -5.33
CA GLU A 300 -78.58 49.52 -4.34
C GLU A 300 -77.55 50.62 -4.04
N ILE A 301 -77.03 51.32 -5.06
CA ILE A 301 -76.08 52.42 -4.89
C ILE A 301 -76.71 53.61 -4.13
N LEU A 302 -77.99 53.88 -4.36
CA LEU A 302 -78.73 54.98 -3.73
C LEU A 302 -79.37 54.60 -2.38
N GLY A 303 -79.24 53.34 -1.94
CA GLY A 303 -79.84 52.85 -0.69
C GLY A 303 -81.37 52.86 -0.68
N GLN A 304 -82.00 52.72 -1.86
CA GLN A 304 -83.46 52.67 -2.00
C GLN A 304 -83.93 51.22 -2.16
N PRO A 305 -85.01 50.78 -1.47
CA PRO A 305 -85.53 49.41 -1.57
C PRO A 305 -86.11 49.07 -2.95
#